data_AF-A0A661UD35-F1
#
_entry.id   AF-A0A661UD35-F1
#
_cell.length_a   1.000
_cell.length_b   1.000
_cell.length_c   1.000
_cell.angle_alpha   90.00
_cell.angle_beta   90.00
_cell.angle_gamma   90.00
#
_symmetry.space_group_name_H-M   'P 1'
#
loop_
_entity.id
_entity.type
_entity.pdbx_description
1 polymer ?
#
loop_
_entity_poly.entity_id
_entity_poly.type
_entity_poly.pdbx_seq_one_letter_code
_entity_poly.pdbx_strand_id
1 'polypeptide(L)'
;LVHKKNFLQNALANAALDYNPSENLEALMERVVRNIPPSSLLAPHPPRGPSNEALSKWCSELGLSTSGSKHDRIQRIVARYDSFQIRPPDQDKRAAWFEVYEALARRDYELLRKSGVISKDIQTESKFEDATTYLFETKLNHSPLRQPGVNKPDGLVSFKDMYLMWDCKSKESPGLVHLQDHLKQFDGYMEKSDKPVPVFLVIGPGFTEDSGIVALQYSAEHLNRNVVLITAKELKSLALEWKSERNKRRDEPFPLGLFKKPGRFDRRLLGKL
;
A
#
# COMPACT_ATOMS: atom_id res chain seq x y z
N LEU A 1 37.10 12.18 -6.34
CA LEU A 1 37.04 11.89 -7.80
C LEU A 1 35.66 12.22 -8.39
N VAL A 2 34.56 11.86 -7.72
CA VAL A 2 33.16 12.10 -8.14
C VAL A 2 32.76 13.59 -8.18
N HIS A 3 33.48 14.48 -7.50
CA HIS A 3 33.23 15.93 -7.51
C HIS A 3 33.92 16.70 -8.65
N LYS A 4 34.53 16.02 -9.63
CA LYS A 4 35.13 16.70 -10.78
C LYS A 4 34.12 16.72 -11.93
N LYS A 5 33.75 17.90 -12.40
CA LYS A 5 32.78 18.12 -13.49
C LYS A 5 33.06 17.23 -14.72
N ASN A 6 34.33 17.13 -15.13
CA ASN A 6 34.75 16.27 -16.25
C ASN A 6 34.45 14.77 -16.03
N PHE A 7 34.46 14.28 -14.79
CA PHE A 7 34.15 12.87 -14.53
C PHE A 7 32.66 12.57 -14.74
N LEU A 8 31.77 13.45 -14.27
CA LEU A 8 30.32 13.30 -14.41
C LEU A 8 29.86 13.48 -15.86
N GLN A 9 30.47 14.42 -16.58
CA GLN A 9 30.23 14.61 -18.02
C GLN A 9 30.63 13.38 -18.83
N ASN A 10 31.80 12.79 -18.53
CA ASN A 10 32.25 11.55 -19.16
C ASN A 10 31.34 10.36 -18.81
N ALA A 11 30.80 10.31 -17.57
CA ALA A 11 29.86 9.27 -17.17
C ALA A 11 28.54 9.34 -17.97
N LEU A 12 27.96 10.53 -18.13
CA LEU A 12 26.75 10.77 -18.92
C LEU A 12 26.98 10.45 -20.40
N ALA A 13 28.11 10.89 -20.98
CA ALA A 13 28.49 10.57 -22.35
C ALA A 13 28.58 9.06 -22.61
N ASN A 14 29.21 8.32 -21.69
CA ASN A 14 29.39 6.87 -21.81
C ASN A 14 28.07 6.09 -21.66
N ALA A 15 27.09 6.66 -20.97
CA ALA A 15 25.74 6.10 -20.84
C ALA A 15 24.82 6.49 -22.01
N ALA A 16 25.34 7.17 -23.04
CA ALA A 16 24.57 7.75 -24.15
C ALA A 16 23.44 8.68 -23.69
N LEU A 17 23.64 9.37 -22.57
CA LEU A 17 22.68 10.34 -22.01
C LEU A 17 23.12 11.75 -22.40
N ASP A 18 22.20 12.49 -23.02
CA ASP A 18 22.43 13.89 -23.37
C ASP A 18 22.60 14.75 -22.10
N TYR A 19 23.61 15.61 -22.12
CA TYR A 19 23.88 16.60 -21.07
C TYR A 19 24.42 17.88 -21.68
N ASN A 20 24.15 19.02 -21.05
CA ASN A 20 24.71 20.29 -21.48
C ASN A 20 26.10 20.50 -20.83
N PRO A 21 27.18 20.74 -21.60
CA PRO A 21 28.52 20.99 -21.07
C PRO A 21 28.62 22.18 -20.10
N SER A 22 27.68 23.14 -20.16
CA SER A 22 27.63 24.30 -19.26
C SER A 22 26.90 24.02 -17.94
N GLU A 23 26.32 22.84 -17.72
CA GLU A 23 25.63 22.50 -16.45
C GLU A 23 26.56 22.61 -15.24
N ASN A 24 26.00 23.03 -14.10
CA ASN A 24 26.74 23.10 -12.85
C ASN A 24 26.97 21.70 -12.25
N LEU A 25 27.90 21.60 -11.28
CA LEU A 25 28.32 20.32 -10.73
C LEU A 25 27.16 19.54 -10.08
N GLU A 26 26.27 20.23 -9.38
CA GLU A 26 25.13 19.62 -8.68
C GLU A 26 24.12 19.02 -9.67
N ALA A 27 23.77 19.74 -10.74
CA ALA A 27 22.88 19.24 -11.78
C ALA A 27 23.45 17.99 -12.48
N LEU A 28 24.75 17.98 -12.74
CA LEU A 28 25.44 16.81 -13.31
C LEU A 28 25.45 15.62 -12.33
N MET A 29 25.65 15.87 -11.04
CA MET A 29 25.60 14.82 -10.01
C MET A 29 24.20 14.22 -9.92
N GLU A 30 23.17 15.05 -9.89
CA GLU A 30 21.77 14.60 -9.81
C GLU A 30 21.38 13.75 -11.04
N ARG A 31 21.78 14.16 -12.25
CA ARG A 31 21.55 13.38 -13.47
C ARG A 31 22.24 12.02 -13.45
N VAL A 32 23.50 11.97 -12.99
CA VAL A 32 24.25 10.71 -12.89
C VAL A 32 23.59 9.77 -11.88
N VAL A 33 23.22 10.27 -10.70
CA VAL A 33 22.56 9.47 -9.64
C VAL A 33 21.20 8.94 -10.10
N ARG A 34 20.41 9.73 -10.82
CA ARG A 34 19.07 9.34 -11.28
C ARG A 34 19.07 8.31 -12.41
N ASN A 35 20.09 8.34 -13.28
CA ASN A 35 20.01 7.64 -14.57
C ASN A 35 21.10 6.61 -14.83
N ILE A 36 22.19 6.61 -14.06
CA ILE A 36 23.31 5.68 -14.27
C ILE A 36 23.43 4.74 -13.07
N PRO A 37 23.22 3.42 -13.24
CA PRO A 37 23.42 2.48 -12.15
C PRO A 37 24.91 2.43 -11.76
N PRO A 38 25.24 2.32 -10.46
CA PRO A 38 26.64 2.32 -9.98
C PRO A 38 27.52 1.23 -10.63
N SER A 39 26.93 0.11 -11.02
CA SER A 39 27.61 -0.99 -11.73
C SER A 39 28.15 -0.57 -13.10
N SER A 40 27.47 0.34 -13.81
CA SER A 40 27.93 0.89 -15.09
C SER A 40 29.10 1.87 -14.93
N LEU A 41 29.22 2.54 -13.78
CA LEU A 41 30.36 3.40 -13.45
C LEU A 41 31.60 2.61 -13.03
N LEU A 42 31.41 1.40 -12.52
CA LEU A 42 32.47 0.53 -11.99
C LEU A 42 32.85 -0.61 -12.95
N ALA A 43 32.21 -0.70 -14.11
CA ALA A 43 32.41 -1.78 -15.07
C ALA A 43 33.89 -1.90 -15.50
N PRO A 44 34.40 -3.13 -15.70
CA PRO A 44 35.82 -3.39 -15.92
C PRO A 44 36.32 -3.07 -17.33
N HIS A 45 35.58 -2.37 -18.18
CA HIS A 45 36.03 -2.08 -19.55
C HIS A 45 37.12 -0.98 -19.59
N PRO A 46 38.33 -1.30 -20.07
CA PRO A 46 39.31 -0.27 -20.43
C PRO A 46 38.77 0.56 -21.61
N PRO A 47 39.06 1.87 -21.66
CA PRO A 47 40.20 2.50 -20.99
C PRO A 47 39.88 3.27 -19.69
N ARG A 48 38.68 3.16 -19.09
CA ARG A 48 38.19 4.20 -18.15
C ARG A 48 37.57 3.74 -16.81
N GLY A 49 37.72 2.47 -16.40
CA GLY A 49 37.36 2.04 -15.04
C GLY A 49 38.38 2.50 -13.98
N PRO A 50 38.01 2.60 -12.69
CA PRO A 50 38.91 3.02 -11.61
C PRO A 50 40.18 2.14 -11.54
N SER A 51 41.32 2.74 -11.17
CA SER A 51 42.59 2.00 -11.06
C SER A 51 42.55 0.97 -9.92
N ASN A 52 43.46 0.02 -9.95
CA ASN A 52 43.52 -0.98 -8.90
C ASN A 52 43.93 -0.36 -7.55
N GLU A 53 44.75 0.69 -7.55
CA GLU A 53 45.06 1.46 -6.33
C GLU A 53 43.82 2.18 -5.79
N ALA A 54 43.03 2.80 -6.67
CA ALA A 54 41.80 3.49 -6.28
C ALA A 54 40.79 2.54 -5.64
N LEU A 55 40.60 1.35 -6.23
CA LEU A 55 39.71 0.31 -5.68
C LEU A 55 40.21 -0.23 -4.34
N SER A 56 41.52 -0.41 -4.18
CA SER A 56 42.12 -0.83 -2.90
C SER A 56 41.90 0.20 -1.81
N LYS A 57 42.09 1.48 -2.13
CA LYS A 57 41.82 2.60 -1.21
C LYS A 57 40.34 2.66 -0.81
N TRP A 58 39.43 2.53 -1.78
CA TRP A 58 37.98 2.52 -1.49
C TRP A 58 37.57 1.35 -0.63
N CYS A 59 38.08 0.13 -0.89
CA CYS A 59 37.84 -1.01 0.00
C CYS A 59 38.29 -0.69 1.43
N SER A 60 39.49 -0.13 1.62
CA SER A 60 40.00 0.25 2.93
C SER A 60 39.13 1.31 3.64
N GLU A 61 38.73 2.36 2.93
CA GLU A 61 37.85 3.43 3.46
C GLU A 61 36.46 2.91 3.83
N LEU A 62 35.96 1.89 3.13
CA LEU A 62 34.66 1.25 3.37
C LEU A 62 34.71 0.10 4.38
N GLY A 63 35.88 -0.19 4.98
CA GLY A 63 36.08 -1.31 5.90
C GLY A 63 35.99 -2.69 5.25
N LEU A 64 36.21 -2.77 3.93
CA LEU A 64 36.20 -4.00 3.13
C LEU A 64 37.61 -4.55 2.94
N SER A 65 37.71 -5.86 2.73
CA SER A 65 38.98 -6.50 2.36
C SER A 65 39.57 -5.86 1.10
N THR A 66 40.88 -5.60 1.11
CA THR A 66 41.65 -5.01 0.01
C THR A 66 42.37 -6.07 -0.83
N SER A 67 42.40 -7.34 -0.44
CA SER A 67 43.07 -8.41 -1.21
C SER A 67 42.30 -8.79 -2.49
N GLY A 68 42.87 -9.60 -3.38
CA GLY A 68 42.20 -10.13 -4.58
C GLY A 68 42.31 -9.26 -5.83
N SER A 69 41.63 -9.71 -6.90
CA SER A 69 41.69 -9.10 -8.23
C SER A 69 40.89 -7.79 -8.31
N LYS A 70 41.11 -7.02 -9.39
CA LYS A 70 40.33 -5.81 -9.70
C LYS A 70 38.83 -6.10 -9.72
N HIS A 71 38.44 -7.25 -10.28
CA HIS A 71 37.06 -7.70 -10.35
C HIS A 71 36.50 -7.97 -8.94
N ASP A 72 37.24 -8.67 -8.08
CA ASP A 72 36.79 -8.98 -6.72
C ASP A 72 36.58 -7.72 -5.87
N ARG A 73 37.45 -6.73 -6.05
CA ARG A 73 37.33 -5.43 -5.37
C ARG A 73 36.09 -4.67 -5.86
N ILE A 74 35.84 -4.66 -7.17
CA ILE A 74 34.62 -4.08 -7.75
C ILE A 74 33.38 -4.78 -7.18
N GLN A 75 33.35 -6.11 -7.17
CA GLN A 75 32.23 -6.89 -6.64
C GLN A 75 32.00 -6.63 -5.15
N ARG A 76 33.04 -6.49 -4.33
CA ARG A 76 32.87 -6.15 -2.90
C ARG A 76 32.30 -4.75 -2.69
N ILE A 77 32.77 -3.78 -3.47
CA ILE A 77 32.25 -2.41 -3.40
C ILE A 77 30.79 -2.38 -3.86
N VAL A 78 30.48 -3.05 -4.98
CA VAL A 78 29.10 -3.21 -5.46
C VAL A 78 28.24 -3.89 -4.40
N ALA A 79 28.64 -5.03 -3.85
CA ALA A 79 27.91 -5.74 -2.81
C ALA A 79 27.69 -4.91 -1.53
N ARG A 80 28.68 -4.09 -1.15
CA ARG A 80 28.59 -3.17 -0.01
C ARG A 80 27.58 -2.05 -0.25
N TYR A 81 27.48 -1.55 -1.48
CA TYR A 81 26.49 -0.55 -1.85
C TYR A 81 25.13 -1.16 -2.19
N ASP A 82 25.08 -2.40 -2.68
CA ASP A 82 23.85 -3.19 -2.83
C ASP A 82 23.22 -3.49 -1.47
N SER A 83 24.03 -3.70 -0.43
CA SER A 83 23.52 -3.78 0.94
C SER A 83 23.05 -2.42 1.51
N PHE A 84 23.45 -1.32 0.88
CA PHE A 84 22.97 0.04 1.15
C PHE A 84 21.92 0.53 0.15
N GLN A 85 21.59 -0.24 -0.90
CA GLN A 85 20.50 0.10 -1.79
C GLN A 85 19.27 0.19 -0.89
N ILE A 86 18.69 1.39 -0.87
CA ILE A 86 17.31 1.61 -0.47
C ILE A 86 16.53 0.45 -1.07
N ARG A 87 15.95 -0.40 -0.20
CA ARG A 87 15.09 -1.51 -0.65
C ARG A 87 14.26 -0.97 -1.82
N PRO A 88 14.16 -1.66 -2.97
CA PRO A 88 13.15 -1.27 -3.96
C PRO A 88 11.86 -1.05 -3.17
N PRO A 89 11.16 0.10 -3.34
CA PRO A 89 10.13 0.56 -2.40
C PRO A 89 9.32 -0.65 -2.02
N ASP A 90 9.40 -1.05 -0.73
CA ASP A 90 8.89 -2.34 -0.24
C ASP A 90 7.59 -2.59 -1.00
N GLN A 91 7.57 -3.55 -1.95
CA GLN A 91 6.38 -3.81 -2.73
C GLN A 91 5.29 -4.00 -1.69
N ASP A 92 4.34 -3.07 -1.64
CA ASP A 92 3.46 -2.94 -0.49
C ASP A 92 2.83 -4.31 -0.26
N LYS A 93 3.18 -4.95 0.85
CA LYS A 93 2.79 -6.34 1.11
C LYS A 93 1.26 -6.48 1.11
N ARG A 94 0.56 -5.38 1.42
CA ARG A 94 -0.90 -5.26 1.38
C ARG A 94 -1.45 -5.43 -0.04
N ALA A 95 -0.66 -5.15 -1.08
CA ALA A 95 -1.05 -5.41 -2.47
C ALA A 95 -1.25 -6.92 -2.72
N ALA A 96 -0.35 -7.77 -2.23
CA ALA A 96 -0.52 -9.23 -2.33
C ALA A 96 -1.73 -9.71 -1.52
N TRP A 97 -2.00 -9.09 -0.37
CA TRP A 97 -3.17 -9.42 0.46
C TRP A 97 -4.48 -9.00 -0.20
N PHE A 98 -4.47 -7.88 -0.92
CA PHE A 98 -5.60 -7.43 -1.74
C PHE A 98 -5.93 -8.41 -2.87
N GLU A 99 -4.94 -9.09 -3.46
CA GLU A 99 -5.22 -10.11 -4.48
C GLU A 99 -6.07 -11.26 -3.93
N VAL A 100 -5.84 -11.68 -2.68
CA VAL A 100 -6.61 -12.71 -1.97
C VAL A 100 -7.65 -12.15 -0.98
N TYR A 101 -8.10 -10.90 -1.17
CA TYR A 101 -8.96 -10.19 -0.23
C TYR A 101 -10.24 -10.93 0.19
N GLU A 102 -10.92 -11.59 -0.76
CA GLU A 102 -12.12 -12.38 -0.47
C GLU A 102 -11.80 -13.61 0.40
N ALA A 103 -10.64 -14.22 0.22
CA ALA A 103 -10.19 -15.36 1.02
C ALA A 103 -9.82 -14.95 2.44
N LEU A 104 -9.28 -13.74 2.64
CA LEU A 104 -9.09 -13.16 3.97
C LEU A 104 -10.43 -13.00 4.71
N ALA A 105 -11.45 -12.46 4.03
CA ALA A 105 -12.79 -12.33 4.59
C ALA A 105 -13.42 -13.70 4.93
N ARG A 106 -13.19 -14.70 4.07
CA ARG A 106 -13.73 -16.06 4.22
C ARG A 106 -12.91 -16.99 5.10
N ARG A 107 -11.78 -16.52 5.66
CA ARG A 107 -10.82 -17.38 6.38
C ARG A 107 -10.46 -18.65 5.60
N ASP A 108 -10.28 -18.52 4.28
CA ASP A 108 -9.89 -19.65 3.41
C ASP A 108 -8.41 -19.98 3.64
N TYR A 109 -8.12 -20.70 4.73
CA TYR A 109 -6.74 -20.95 5.13
C TYR A 109 -5.96 -21.78 4.12
N GLU A 110 -6.64 -22.61 3.32
CA GLU A 110 -5.97 -23.37 2.27
C GLU A 110 -5.39 -22.43 1.21
N LEU A 111 -6.22 -21.54 0.65
CA LEU A 111 -5.75 -20.57 -0.33
C LEU A 111 -4.75 -19.57 0.26
N LEU A 112 -4.99 -19.11 1.50
CA LEU A 112 -4.13 -18.13 2.16
C LEU A 112 -2.73 -18.68 2.49
N ARG A 113 -2.61 -19.97 2.86
CA ARG A 113 -1.30 -20.61 3.07
C ARG A 113 -0.62 -20.91 1.74
N LYS A 114 -1.37 -21.40 0.74
CA LYS A 114 -0.84 -21.70 -0.60
C LYS A 114 -0.29 -20.45 -1.30
N SER A 115 -0.92 -19.30 -1.09
CA SER A 115 -0.46 -18.00 -1.60
C SER A 115 0.67 -17.38 -0.77
N GLY A 116 1.12 -18.03 0.31
CA GLY A 116 2.13 -17.50 1.23
C GLY A 116 1.67 -16.28 2.02
N VAL A 117 0.39 -15.94 1.97
CA VAL A 117 -0.15 -14.77 2.66
C VAL A 117 -0.18 -14.99 4.15
N ILE A 118 -0.52 -16.18 4.66
CA ILE A 118 -0.45 -16.51 6.09
C ILE A 118 0.43 -17.73 6.36
N SER A 119 1.02 -17.74 7.55
CA SER A 119 1.61 -18.95 8.16
C SER A 119 0.86 -19.41 9.41
N LYS A 120 0.08 -18.51 10.04
CA LYS A 120 -0.74 -18.79 11.22
C LYS A 120 -2.11 -18.13 11.06
N ASP A 121 -3.15 -18.78 11.56
CA ASP A 121 -4.55 -18.37 11.34
C ASP A 121 -4.87 -17.03 11.99
N ILE A 122 -4.25 -16.73 13.14
CA ILE A 122 -4.34 -15.46 13.86
C ILE A 122 -3.92 -14.24 13.01
N GLN A 123 -3.18 -14.44 11.91
CA GLN A 123 -2.77 -13.35 11.03
C GLN A 123 -3.88 -12.93 10.05
N THR A 124 -4.96 -13.71 9.93
CA THR A 124 -5.99 -13.50 8.91
C THR A 124 -6.75 -12.19 9.15
N GLU A 125 -7.16 -11.93 10.40
CA GLU A 125 -7.91 -10.73 10.78
C GLU A 125 -7.08 -9.47 10.51
N SER A 126 -5.88 -9.39 11.07
CA SER A 126 -5.01 -8.20 10.87
C SER A 126 -4.68 -7.96 9.39
N LYS A 127 -4.47 -9.02 8.59
CA LYS A 127 -4.20 -8.87 7.15
C LYS A 127 -5.43 -8.44 6.37
N PHE A 128 -6.63 -8.82 6.81
CA PHE A 128 -7.86 -8.36 6.20
C PHE A 128 -8.07 -6.85 6.45
N GLU A 129 -7.78 -6.39 7.67
CA GLU A 129 -7.79 -4.97 8.05
C GLU A 129 -6.78 -4.16 7.22
N ASP A 130 -5.54 -4.64 7.13
CA ASP A 130 -4.48 -3.97 6.36
C ASP A 130 -4.76 -3.96 4.86
N ALA A 131 -5.30 -5.06 4.30
CA ALA A 131 -5.71 -5.11 2.90
C ALA A 131 -6.87 -4.14 2.61
N THR A 132 -7.79 -3.97 3.56
CA THR A 132 -8.88 -2.99 3.46
C THR A 132 -8.32 -1.57 3.51
N THR A 133 -7.37 -1.31 4.39
CA THR A 133 -6.66 -0.01 4.45
C THR A 133 -5.98 0.30 3.11
N TYR A 134 -5.27 -0.67 2.53
CA TYR A 134 -4.67 -0.52 1.19
C TYR A 134 -5.71 -0.29 0.09
N LEU A 135 -6.87 -0.94 0.17
CA LEU A 135 -7.98 -0.73 -0.77
C LEU A 135 -8.47 0.73 -0.72
N PHE A 136 -8.72 1.27 0.47
CA PHE A 136 -9.11 2.67 0.62
C PHE A 136 -8.01 3.63 0.14
N GLU A 137 -6.75 3.33 0.47
CA GLU A 137 -5.60 4.16 0.14
C GLU A 137 -5.31 4.19 -1.36
N THR A 138 -5.07 3.01 -1.96
CA THR A 138 -4.51 2.88 -3.31
C THR A 138 -5.59 2.74 -4.39
N LYS A 139 -6.76 2.20 -4.05
CA LYS A 139 -7.81 1.91 -5.05
C LYS A 139 -8.92 2.96 -5.02
N LEU A 140 -9.28 3.47 -3.84
CA LEU A 140 -10.30 4.51 -3.69
C LEU A 140 -9.74 5.93 -3.52
N ASN A 141 -8.40 6.08 -3.53
CA ASN A 141 -7.67 7.35 -3.38
C ASN A 141 -8.07 8.16 -2.14
N HIS A 142 -8.21 7.49 -0.99
CA HIS A 142 -8.42 8.13 0.31
C HIS A 142 -7.16 8.04 1.18
N SER A 143 -7.14 8.76 2.30
CA SER A 143 -6.05 8.67 3.28
C SER A 143 -6.58 8.16 4.62
N PRO A 144 -6.56 6.83 4.85
CA PRO A 144 -6.92 6.26 6.15
C PRO A 144 -6.14 6.89 7.29
N LEU A 145 -6.82 7.23 8.38
CA LEU A 145 -6.20 7.85 9.55
C LEU A 145 -5.72 6.79 10.54
N ARG A 146 -4.53 7.02 11.12
CA ARG A 146 -4.03 6.19 12.21
C ARG A 146 -4.74 6.56 13.52
N GLN A 147 -5.19 5.54 14.22
CA GLN A 147 -5.87 5.68 15.51
C GLN A 147 -5.04 5.04 16.62
N PRO A 148 -4.77 5.74 17.72
CA PRO A 148 -4.12 5.18 18.90
C PRO A 148 -5.06 4.27 19.69
N GLY A 149 -4.50 3.33 20.45
CA GLY A 149 -5.26 2.43 21.33
C GLY A 149 -5.74 1.13 20.69
N VAL A 150 -6.43 0.31 21.51
CA VAL A 150 -6.83 -1.07 21.18
C VAL A 150 -8.34 -1.26 20.98
N ASN A 151 -9.16 -0.29 21.39
CA ASN A 151 -10.62 -0.35 21.26
C ASN A 151 -11.11 0.70 20.27
N LYS A 152 -10.85 0.42 18.99
CA LYS A 152 -11.06 1.33 17.86
C LYS A 152 -11.62 0.55 16.67
N PRO A 153 -12.31 1.21 15.72
CA PRO A 153 -12.61 0.59 14.43
C PRO A 153 -11.31 0.26 13.68
N ASP A 154 -11.38 -0.75 12.81
CA ASP A 154 -10.25 -1.22 12.03
C ASP A 154 -9.67 -0.14 11.11
N GLY A 155 -10.53 0.76 10.63
CA GLY A 155 -10.06 2.00 10.05
C GLY A 155 -11.11 3.07 9.88
N LEU A 156 -10.63 4.27 9.54
CA LEU A 156 -11.49 5.42 9.25
C LEU A 156 -10.80 6.37 8.27
N VAL A 157 -11.60 7.16 7.57
CA VAL A 157 -11.17 8.24 6.68
C VAL A 157 -11.92 9.54 7.01
N SER A 158 -11.25 10.68 6.85
CA SER A 158 -11.92 11.98 6.96
C SER A 158 -12.71 12.27 5.69
N PHE A 159 -13.96 12.70 5.88
CA PHE A 159 -14.82 13.18 4.81
C PHE A 159 -15.40 14.53 5.24
N LYS A 160 -14.79 15.62 4.76
CA LYS A 160 -15.05 16.98 5.27
C LYS A 160 -14.81 17.05 6.79
N ASP A 161 -15.78 17.55 7.53
CA ASP A 161 -15.86 17.64 9.00
C ASP A 161 -16.41 16.37 9.67
N MET A 162 -16.55 15.27 8.92
CA MET A 162 -17.10 14.00 9.38
C MET A 162 -16.10 12.85 9.16
N TYR A 163 -16.41 11.68 9.72
CA TYR A 163 -15.70 10.44 9.42
C TYR A 163 -16.59 9.42 8.70
N LEU A 164 -15.95 8.61 7.86
CA LEU A 164 -16.45 7.28 7.54
C LEU A 164 -15.56 6.28 8.28
N MET A 165 -16.18 5.36 9.01
CA MET A 165 -15.49 4.29 9.75
C MET A 165 -15.81 2.94 9.14
N TRP A 166 -14.95 1.95 9.35
CA TRP A 166 -15.24 0.58 8.99
C TRP A 166 -14.68 -0.43 9.99
N ASP A 167 -15.28 -1.61 9.94
CA ASP A 167 -14.85 -2.79 10.67
C ASP A 167 -14.96 -4.03 9.77
N CYS A 168 -13.95 -4.88 9.83
CA CYS A 168 -13.72 -6.04 9.00
C CYS A 168 -14.07 -7.30 9.78
N LYS A 169 -15.15 -7.97 9.40
CA LYS A 169 -15.56 -9.25 9.99
C LYS A 169 -15.22 -10.40 9.06
N SER A 170 -14.43 -11.34 9.55
CA SER A 170 -14.09 -12.56 8.81
C SER A 170 -14.80 -13.78 9.41
N LYS A 171 -15.27 -14.71 8.57
CA LYS A 171 -15.97 -15.96 8.94
C LYS A 171 -15.59 -17.06 7.96
N GLU A 172 -15.39 -18.29 8.46
CA GLU A 172 -15.19 -19.47 7.61
C GLU A 172 -16.46 -19.79 6.82
N SER A 173 -16.31 -20.16 5.54
CA SER A 173 -17.45 -20.60 4.72
C SER A 173 -18.06 -21.90 5.26
N PRO A 174 -19.40 -22.04 5.33
CA PRO A 174 -20.44 -21.14 4.80
C PRO A 174 -20.95 -20.08 5.80
N GLY A 175 -20.24 -19.84 6.89
CA GLY A 175 -20.63 -18.92 7.95
C GLY A 175 -20.86 -17.48 7.46
N LEU A 176 -21.91 -16.86 7.99
CA LEU A 176 -22.30 -15.48 7.73
C LEU A 176 -22.09 -14.62 8.98
N VAL A 177 -21.89 -13.31 8.76
CA VAL A 177 -21.82 -12.32 9.83
C VAL A 177 -23.23 -11.97 10.28
N HIS A 178 -23.49 -12.07 11.59
CA HIS A 178 -24.73 -11.61 12.21
C HIS A 178 -24.48 -10.22 12.80
N LEU A 179 -25.09 -9.20 12.23
CA LEU A 179 -24.82 -7.80 12.60
C LEU A 179 -25.11 -7.52 14.08
N GLN A 180 -26.15 -8.14 14.63
CA GLN A 180 -26.61 -7.90 16.00
C GLN A 180 -25.51 -8.13 17.04
N ASP A 181 -24.64 -9.10 16.81
CA ASP A 181 -23.51 -9.45 17.70
C ASP A 181 -22.47 -8.32 17.82
N HIS A 182 -22.45 -7.40 16.86
CA HIS A 182 -21.40 -6.40 16.73
C HIS A 182 -21.91 -4.95 16.88
N LEU A 183 -23.22 -4.70 16.78
CA LEU A 183 -23.77 -3.34 16.80
C LEU A 183 -23.34 -2.52 18.01
N LYS A 184 -23.37 -3.12 19.21
CA LYS A 184 -22.96 -2.41 20.44
C LYS A 184 -21.50 -1.96 20.41
N GLN A 185 -20.63 -2.74 19.76
CA GLN A 185 -19.23 -2.39 19.56
C GLN A 185 -19.11 -1.20 18.61
N PHE A 186 -19.81 -1.26 17.47
CA PHE A 186 -19.78 -0.21 16.45
C PHE A 186 -20.37 1.11 16.94
N ASP A 187 -21.49 1.06 17.66
CA ASP A 187 -22.12 2.21 18.28
C ASP A 187 -21.16 2.88 19.27
N GLY A 188 -20.49 2.08 20.12
CA GLY A 188 -19.47 2.59 21.02
C GLY A 188 -18.28 3.26 20.33
N TYR A 189 -17.94 2.88 19.09
CA TYR A 189 -16.93 3.59 18.29
C TYR A 189 -17.44 4.93 17.77
N MET A 190 -18.67 4.98 17.27
CA MET A 190 -19.28 6.20 16.76
C MET A 190 -19.55 7.22 17.87
N GLU A 191 -19.94 6.77 19.07
CA GLU A 191 -20.15 7.66 20.23
C GLU A 191 -18.86 8.30 20.75
N LYS A 192 -17.75 7.55 20.75
CA LYS A 192 -16.46 8.04 21.24
C LYS A 192 -15.73 8.94 20.23
N SER A 193 -16.26 9.06 19.02
CA SER A 193 -15.63 9.87 17.98
C SER A 193 -15.76 11.35 18.27
N ASP A 194 -14.69 12.10 17.98
CA ASP A 194 -14.66 13.56 18.06
C ASP A 194 -15.36 14.25 16.87
N LYS A 195 -15.73 13.50 15.83
CA LYS A 195 -16.49 14.00 14.69
C LYS A 195 -17.70 13.12 14.38
N PRO A 196 -18.75 13.67 13.74
CA PRO A 196 -19.89 12.87 13.32
C PRO A 196 -19.49 11.73 12.38
N VAL A 197 -20.11 10.56 12.57
CA VAL A 197 -19.89 9.36 11.75
C VAL A 197 -21.16 9.00 10.98
N PRO A 198 -21.44 9.67 9.84
CA PRO A 198 -22.65 9.41 9.04
C PRO A 198 -22.70 8.02 8.40
N VAL A 199 -21.55 7.35 8.27
CA VAL A 199 -21.42 6.04 7.63
C VAL A 199 -20.45 5.17 8.41
N PHE A 200 -20.95 4.03 8.87
CA PHE A 200 -20.17 2.94 9.43
C PHE A 200 -20.30 1.72 8.49
N LEU A 201 -19.20 1.35 7.83
CA LEU A 201 -19.15 0.21 6.94
C LEU A 201 -18.80 -1.06 7.72
N VAL A 202 -19.63 -2.08 7.60
CA VAL A 202 -19.27 -3.44 8.05
C VAL A 202 -18.92 -4.24 6.82
N ILE A 203 -17.67 -4.72 6.77
CA ILE A 203 -17.09 -5.42 5.62
C ILE A 203 -16.90 -6.88 5.99
N GLY A 204 -17.52 -7.81 5.26
CA GLY A 204 -17.38 -9.24 5.57
C GLY A 204 -17.55 -10.19 4.39
N PRO A 205 -17.45 -11.51 4.59
CA PRO A 205 -17.62 -12.48 3.51
C PRO A 205 -19.08 -12.63 3.04
N GLY A 206 -20.01 -12.29 3.92
CA GLY A 206 -21.46 -12.41 3.75
C GLY A 206 -22.17 -12.06 5.05
N PHE A 207 -23.47 -11.82 4.99
CA PHE A 207 -24.29 -11.40 6.13
C PHE A 207 -25.56 -12.24 6.16
N THR A 208 -26.08 -12.49 7.36
CA THR A 208 -27.38 -13.12 7.54
C THR A 208 -28.50 -12.24 6.96
N GLU A 209 -29.63 -12.85 6.63
CA GLU A 209 -30.75 -12.15 5.99
C GLU A 209 -31.30 -10.99 6.85
N ASP A 210 -31.38 -11.20 8.16
CA ASP A 210 -31.87 -10.22 9.13
C ASP A 210 -30.91 -9.04 9.35
N SER A 211 -29.60 -9.21 9.08
CA SER A 211 -28.61 -8.16 9.28
C SER A 211 -28.94 -6.88 8.50
N GLY A 212 -29.51 -7.01 7.30
CA GLY A 212 -29.95 -5.86 6.51
C GLY A 212 -31.07 -5.06 7.18
N ILE A 213 -32.03 -5.76 7.80
CA ILE A 213 -33.16 -5.17 8.53
C ILE A 213 -32.64 -4.48 9.80
N VAL A 214 -31.76 -5.15 10.54
CA VAL A 214 -31.15 -4.63 11.77
C VAL A 214 -30.38 -3.34 11.51
N ALA A 215 -29.61 -3.27 10.42
CA ALA A 215 -28.90 -2.04 10.03
C ALA A 215 -29.86 -0.87 9.71
N LEU A 216 -30.99 -1.16 9.05
CA LEU A 216 -32.02 -0.16 8.76
C LEU A 216 -32.69 0.34 10.04
N GLN A 217 -33.06 -0.57 10.94
CA GLN A 217 -33.66 -0.24 12.24
C GLN A 217 -32.72 0.64 13.08
N TYR A 218 -31.45 0.23 13.20
CA TYR A 218 -30.44 1.01 13.92
C TYR A 218 -30.34 2.45 13.37
N SER A 219 -30.34 2.60 12.04
CA SER A 219 -30.22 3.92 11.40
C SER A 219 -31.49 4.78 11.54
N ALA A 220 -32.66 4.15 11.75
CA ALA A 220 -33.90 4.84 12.06
C ALA A 220 -33.93 5.35 13.51
N GLU A 221 -33.35 4.60 14.44
CA GLU A 221 -33.22 4.98 15.85
C GLU A 221 -32.11 6.02 16.09
N HIS A 222 -31.06 5.99 15.27
CA HIS A 222 -29.88 6.85 15.39
C HIS A 222 -29.76 7.79 14.19
N LEU A 223 -30.47 8.92 14.27
CA LEU A 223 -30.46 9.93 13.21
C LEU A 223 -29.02 10.32 12.82
N ASN A 224 -28.75 10.33 11.51
CA ASN A 224 -27.44 10.63 10.93
C ASN A 224 -26.33 9.61 11.27
N ARG A 225 -26.65 8.39 11.69
CA ARG A 225 -25.69 7.27 11.77
C ARG A 225 -26.21 6.12 10.91
N ASN A 226 -25.55 5.86 9.78
CA ASN A 226 -25.94 4.75 8.90
C ASN A 226 -24.97 3.59 9.06
N VAL A 227 -25.49 2.40 9.33
CA VAL A 227 -24.72 1.16 9.25
C VAL A 227 -24.95 0.55 7.88
N VAL A 228 -23.86 0.28 7.16
CA VAL A 228 -23.89 -0.26 5.80
C VAL A 228 -23.09 -1.53 5.73
N LEU A 229 -23.75 -2.58 5.27
CA LEU A 229 -23.17 -3.91 5.14
C LEU A 229 -22.69 -4.08 3.70
N ILE A 230 -21.41 -4.36 3.50
CA ILE A 230 -20.83 -4.61 2.19
C ILE A 230 -19.97 -5.86 2.25
N THR A 231 -20.05 -6.71 1.24
CA THR A 231 -19.17 -7.88 1.20
C THR A 231 -17.78 -7.48 0.71
N ALA A 232 -16.76 -8.23 1.12
CA ALA A 232 -15.40 -8.06 0.63
C ALA A 232 -15.34 -8.13 -0.90
N LYS A 233 -16.13 -9.03 -1.51
CA LYS A 233 -16.27 -9.14 -2.96
C LYS A 233 -16.83 -7.87 -3.60
N GLU A 234 -17.92 -7.33 -3.05
CA GLU A 234 -18.57 -6.11 -3.56
C GLU A 234 -17.63 -4.90 -3.44
N LEU A 235 -16.98 -4.73 -2.29
CA LEU A 235 -16.06 -3.63 -2.05
C LEU A 235 -14.82 -3.72 -2.98
N LYS A 236 -14.22 -4.90 -3.12
CA LYS A 236 -13.11 -5.12 -4.06
C LYS A 236 -13.52 -4.80 -5.49
N SER A 237 -14.68 -5.30 -5.93
CA SER A 237 -15.19 -5.06 -7.28
C SER A 237 -15.42 -3.56 -7.53
N LEU A 238 -16.05 -2.86 -6.58
CA LEU A 238 -16.25 -1.42 -6.63
C LEU A 238 -14.93 -0.66 -6.73
N ALA A 239 -13.94 -1.03 -5.93
CA ALA A 239 -12.63 -0.38 -5.91
C ALA A 239 -11.85 -0.59 -7.22
N LEU A 240 -11.92 -1.80 -7.80
CA LEU A 240 -11.33 -2.09 -9.10
C LEU A 240 -12.03 -1.34 -10.24
N GLU A 241 -13.36 -1.25 -10.19
CA GLU A 241 -14.12 -0.46 -11.16
C GLU A 241 -13.75 1.02 -11.08
N TRP A 242 -13.68 1.59 -9.87
CA TRP A 242 -13.30 2.98 -9.65
C TRP A 242 -11.90 3.27 -10.21
N LYS A 243 -10.93 2.40 -9.96
CA LYS A 243 -9.54 2.60 -10.41
C LYS A 243 -9.30 2.20 -11.87
N SER A 244 -10.33 1.72 -12.57
CA SER A 244 -10.18 1.24 -13.95
C SER A 244 -9.86 2.37 -14.94
N GLU A 245 -9.16 2.03 -16.02
CA GLU A 245 -8.84 2.95 -17.13
C GLU A 245 -10.09 3.56 -17.80
N ARG A 246 -11.25 2.90 -17.65
CA ARG A 246 -12.53 3.36 -18.21
C ARG A 246 -13.15 4.49 -17.38
N ASN A 247 -12.81 4.58 -16.09
CA ASN A 247 -13.28 5.65 -15.24
C ASN A 247 -12.39 6.89 -15.40
N LYS A 248 -12.97 7.97 -15.93
CA LYS A 248 -12.26 9.25 -16.11
C LYS A 248 -11.83 9.90 -14.79
N ARG A 249 -12.44 9.50 -13.67
CA ARG A 249 -12.21 10.02 -12.32
C ARG A 249 -11.36 9.07 -11.47
N ARG A 250 -10.68 8.09 -12.09
CA ARG A 250 -9.92 7.04 -11.38
C ARG A 250 -8.82 7.54 -10.44
N ASP A 251 -8.36 8.77 -10.61
CA ASP A 251 -7.33 9.39 -9.78
C ASP A 251 -7.92 10.38 -8.76
N GLU A 252 -9.23 10.61 -8.79
CA GLU A 252 -9.96 11.35 -7.77
C GLU A 252 -10.34 10.43 -6.59
N PRO A 253 -10.48 10.98 -5.37
CA PRO A 253 -11.07 10.25 -4.25
C PRO A 253 -12.49 9.74 -4.55
N PHE A 254 -12.74 8.48 -4.25
CA PHE A 254 -14.08 7.89 -4.39
C PHE A 254 -15.11 8.69 -3.58
N PRO A 255 -16.29 9.04 -4.13
CA PRO A 255 -17.30 9.80 -3.41
C PRO A 255 -17.92 8.98 -2.25
N LEU A 256 -17.38 9.10 -1.04
CA LEU A 256 -17.79 8.31 0.13
C LEU A 256 -19.28 8.46 0.49
N GLY A 257 -19.92 9.57 0.13
CA GLY A 257 -21.37 9.77 0.30
C GLY A 257 -22.23 8.76 -0.46
N LEU A 258 -21.67 8.05 -1.46
CA LEU A 258 -22.35 6.94 -2.14
C LEU A 258 -22.61 5.74 -1.22
N PHE A 259 -21.89 5.64 -0.10
CA PHE A 259 -22.14 4.65 0.94
C PHE A 259 -23.20 5.09 1.95
N LYS A 260 -23.90 6.23 1.79
CA LYS A 260 -24.80 6.73 2.85
C LYS A 260 -26.06 5.87 3.06
N LYS A 261 -26.46 5.06 2.08
CA LYS A 261 -27.69 4.26 2.19
C LYS A 261 -27.51 3.13 3.22
N PRO A 262 -28.29 3.10 4.32
CA PRO A 262 -28.20 2.04 5.33
C PRO A 262 -28.65 0.67 4.80
N GLY A 263 -28.21 -0.39 5.49
CA GLY A 263 -28.55 -1.76 5.15
C GLY A 263 -27.54 -2.45 4.23
N ARG A 264 -28.00 -3.44 3.45
CA ARG A 264 -27.16 -4.14 2.46
C ARG A 264 -26.78 -3.22 1.31
N PHE A 265 -25.49 -3.16 1.02
CA PHE A 265 -24.94 -2.46 -0.13
C PHE A 265 -25.53 -3.02 -1.43
N ASP A 266 -25.83 -2.11 -2.36
CA ASP A 266 -26.31 -2.45 -3.69
C ASP A 266 -25.61 -1.57 -4.73
N ARG A 267 -24.70 -2.19 -5.50
CA ARG A 267 -23.94 -1.53 -6.56
C ARG A 267 -24.84 -0.82 -7.57
N ARG A 268 -26.05 -1.32 -7.84
CA ARG A 268 -26.97 -0.75 -8.85
C ARG A 268 -27.40 0.67 -8.51
N LEU A 269 -27.45 1.01 -7.22
CA LEU A 269 -27.89 2.32 -6.74
C LEU A 269 -26.87 3.43 -6.96
N LEU A 270 -25.62 3.07 -7.27
CA LEU A 270 -24.56 4.05 -7.53
C LEU A 270 -24.56 4.56 -8.97
N GLY A 271 -25.36 3.96 -9.85
CA GLY A 271 -25.39 4.31 -11.28
C GLY A 271 -24.06 4.02 -11.98
N LYS A 272 -23.76 4.77 -13.05
CA LYS A 272 -22.50 4.67 -13.78
C LYS A 272 -21.42 5.43 -13.03
N LEU A 273 -20.35 4.73 -12.66
CA LEU A 273 -19.15 5.31 -12.04
C LEU A 273 -18.19 5.83 -13.11
#